data_AF-A0A4R7V7C9-F1
#
_entry.id   AF-A0A4R7V7C9-F1
#
_cell.length_a   1.000
_cell.length_b   1.000
_cell.length_c   1.000
_cell.angle_alpha   90.00
_cell.angle_beta   90.00
_cell.angle_gamma   90.00
#
_symmetry.space_group_name_H-M   'P 1'
#
loop_
_entity.id
_entity.type
_entity.pdbx_description
1 polymer ?
#
loop_
_entity_poly.entity_id
_entity_poly.type
_entity_poly.pdbx_seq_one_letter_code
_entity_poly.pdbx_strand_id
1 'polypeptide(L)'
;MFNLHHKADLQEIERFSCALTEANAKLAAISRSMAMIEFSPDGIVIDANENFCKTMGYSADEVRGKHHRVFCEEAFYRSEEYAKLWRDLARGEPISGTFLRLNKAGREVWLEASYMPVYGPDKQVQSVIKVAADITARVNKEHEEESMLAAISRSMAVIEFTPEGNVITANDNFLKTMQYSLNEIVGHHHSLFCHRAEAESSQYKAFWASLNRGEYHSHRFERKNKSGHMVYLEASYNPLFDAKGRLYKVVKFASDITHQMTTLQNAAESAHSTSVQNDACAQKGSQVVQQTVQIIQDISRDLNEAAASIDAVSKQSDIIGTIVQTIRGIADQTNLLALNAAIEAARAGEHGRGFAVVADEVRSLAARTSQATLEIVDVVRKNHDLSLSAVSSMQSSLSRTGLGVELANEAGEVILEIQQGSRHVVDAISQFNETLQLN
;
A
#
# COMPACT_ATOMS: atom_id res chain seq x y z
N MET A 1 40.66 -45.01 90.87
CA MET A 1 40.56 -45.50 89.47
C MET A 1 39.21 -45.23 88.80
N PHE A 2 38.08 -45.17 89.53
CA PHE A 2 36.74 -44.91 88.94
C PHE A 2 36.53 -43.52 88.29
N ASN A 3 37.36 -42.53 88.64
CA ASN A 3 37.16 -41.12 88.26
C ASN A 3 37.86 -40.71 86.93
N LEU A 4 38.77 -41.54 86.41
CA LEU A 4 39.51 -41.26 85.16
C LEU A 4 38.76 -41.71 83.90
N HIS A 5 38.08 -42.86 83.95
CA HIS A 5 37.25 -43.36 82.84
C HIS A 5 36.02 -42.48 82.64
N HIS A 6 35.33 -42.12 83.72
CA HIS A 6 34.19 -41.21 83.67
C HIS A 6 34.54 -39.84 83.06
N LYS A 7 35.75 -39.32 83.34
CA LYS A 7 36.21 -38.04 82.77
C LYS A 7 36.54 -38.15 81.28
N ALA A 8 37.04 -39.29 80.81
CA ALA A 8 37.28 -39.55 79.39
C ALA A 8 35.96 -39.72 78.61
N ASP A 9 35.00 -40.45 79.18
CA ASP A 9 33.67 -40.63 78.58
C ASP A 9 32.92 -39.30 78.47
N LEU A 10 33.01 -38.42 79.48
CA LEU A 10 32.43 -37.07 79.43
C LEU A 10 33.06 -36.19 78.34
N GLN A 11 34.38 -36.24 78.19
CA GLN A 11 35.08 -35.50 77.13
C GLN A 11 34.70 -35.99 75.73
N GLU A 12 34.47 -37.29 75.57
CA GLU A 12 34.05 -37.87 74.30
C GLU A 12 32.58 -37.56 73.98
N ILE A 13 31.69 -37.57 74.97
CA ILE A 13 30.30 -37.09 74.84
C ILE A 13 30.26 -35.62 74.48
N GLU A 14 31.06 -34.76 75.12
CA GLU A 14 31.16 -33.34 74.78
C GLU A 14 31.65 -33.14 73.34
N ARG A 15 32.65 -33.92 72.90
CA ARG A 15 33.15 -33.88 71.53
C ARG A 15 32.08 -34.30 70.52
N PHE A 16 31.35 -35.40 70.77
CA PHE A 16 30.27 -35.84 69.89
C PHE A 16 29.09 -34.86 69.88
N SER A 17 28.74 -34.30 71.03
CA SER A 17 27.71 -33.27 71.14
C SER A 17 28.07 -32.00 70.35
N CYS A 18 29.34 -31.56 70.43
CA CYS A 18 29.84 -30.44 69.65
C CYS A 18 29.79 -30.73 68.14
N ALA A 19 30.27 -31.90 67.71
CA ALA A 19 30.26 -32.29 66.30
C ALA A 19 28.82 -32.42 65.74
N LEU A 20 27.90 -32.98 66.51
CA LEU A 20 26.48 -33.07 66.14
C LEU A 20 25.84 -31.68 66.05
N THR A 21 26.15 -30.79 67.00
CA THR A 21 25.67 -29.40 66.98
C THR A 21 26.17 -28.67 65.74
N GLU A 22 27.45 -28.84 65.38
CA GLU A 22 28.03 -28.22 64.18
C GLU A 22 27.41 -28.77 62.89
N ALA A 23 27.21 -30.09 62.79
CA ALA A 23 26.55 -30.72 61.65
C ALA A 23 25.10 -30.23 61.49
N ASN A 24 24.35 -30.16 62.59
CA ASN A 24 22.98 -29.64 62.60
C ASN A 24 22.93 -28.15 62.23
N ALA A 25 23.89 -27.34 62.69
CA ALA A 25 23.96 -25.94 62.33
C ALA A 25 24.19 -25.73 60.81
N LYS A 26 25.07 -26.55 60.20
CA LYS A 26 25.31 -26.54 58.75
C LYS A 26 24.07 -26.98 57.97
N LEU A 27 23.42 -28.08 58.37
CA LEU A 27 22.20 -28.56 57.71
C LEU A 27 21.05 -27.55 57.84
N ALA A 28 20.91 -26.92 59.01
CA ALA A 28 19.93 -25.85 59.22
C ALA A 28 20.22 -24.62 58.35
N ALA A 29 21.49 -24.28 58.09
CA ALA A 29 21.85 -23.19 57.19
C ALA A 29 21.45 -23.48 55.74
N ILE A 30 21.66 -24.70 55.26
CA ILE A 30 21.21 -25.14 53.93
C ILE A 30 19.67 -25.14 53.87
N SER A 31 19.01 -25.70 54.88
CA SER A 31 17.54 -25.76 54.97
C SER A 31 16.89 -24.38 54.96
N ARG A 32 17.49 -23.37 55.61
CA ARG A 32 16.99 -21.99 55.53
C ARG A 32 17.11 -21.36 54.14
N SER A 33 18.03 -21.84 53.31
CA SER A 33 18.36 -21.20 52.03
C SER A 33 17.77 -21.93 50.81
N MET A 34 17.44 -23.22 50.94
CA MET A 34 16.99 -24.07 49.84
C MET A 34 15.72 -24.83 50.19
N ALA A 35 14.94 -25.21 49.18
CA ALA A 35 13.83 -26.13 49.36
C ALA A 35 14.37 -27.54 49.62
N MET A 36 14.00 -28.14 50.76
CA MET A 36 14.44 -29.47 51.15
C MET A 36 13.27 -30.35 51.54
N ILE A 37 13.31 -31.60 51.10
CA ILE A 37 12.35 -32.64 51.48
C ILE A 37 13.08 -33.97 51.60
N GLU A 38 12.72 -34.75 52.61
CA GLU A 38 13.28 -36.06 52.88
C GLU A 38 12.22 -37.13 52.64
N PHE A 39 12.63 -38.22 52.01
CA PHE A 39 11.77 -39.36 51.72
C PHE A 39 12.36 -40.65 52.30
N SER A 40 11.50 -41.62 52.58
CA SER A 40 11.92 -43.01 52.74
C SER A 40 12.46 -43.56 51.41
N PRO A 41 13.16 -44.70 51.41
CA PRO A 41 13.62 -45.37 50.18
C PRO A 41 12.47 -45.71 49.20
N ASP A 42 11.25 -45.89 49.72
CA ASP A 42 10.03 -46.15 48.94
C ASP A 42 9.31 -44.86 48.47
N GLY A 43 9.88 -43.69 48.76
CA GLY A 43 9.35 -42.40 48.30
C GLY A 43 8.21 -41.83 49.13
N ILE A 44 8.08 -42.24 50.40
CA ILE A 44 7.16 -41.63 51.36
C ILE A 44 7.84 -40.43 52.02
N VAL A 45 7.18 -39.28 52.08
CA VAL A 45 7.70 -38.06 52.71
C VAL A 45 7.87 -38.27 54.21
N ILE A 46 9.10 -38.11 54.69
CA ILE A 46 9.46 -38.12 56.11
C ILE A 46 9.28 -36.71 56.67
N ASP A 47 9.91 -35.73 56.03
CA ASP A 47 9.84 -34.34 56.43
C ASP A 47 10.07 -33.39 55.25
N ALA A 48 9.58 -32.16 55.36
CA ALA A 48 9.79 -31.11 54.36
C ALA A 48 9.96 -29.76 55.04
N ASN A 49 10.96 -28.99 54.62
CA ASN A 49 11.21 -27.69 55.22
C ASN A 49 10.23 -26.63 54.70
N GLU A 50 10.23 -25.46 55.35
CA GLU A 50 9.34 -24.35 55.02
C GLU A 50 9.51 -23.87 53.57
N ASN A 51 10.74 -23.85 53.06
CA ASN A 51 11.02 -23.44 51.68
C ASN A 51 10.37 -24.37 50.66
N PHE A 52 10.48 -25.69 50.84
CA PHE A 52 9.82 -26.67 49.98
C PHE A 52 8.30 -26.56 50.07
N CYS A 53 7.78 -26.45 51.29
CA CYS A 53 6.36 -26.29 51.56
C CYS A 53 5.79 -25.05 50.84
N LYS A 54 6.49 -23.90 50.97
CA LYS A 54 6.12 -22.64 50.32
C LYS A 54 6.15 -22.76 48.79
N THR A 55 7.21 -23.32 48.21
CA THR A 55 7.33 -23.53 46.76
C THR A 55 6.23 -24.43 46.21
N MET A 56 5.90 -25.51 46.93
CA MET A 56 4.91 -26.50 46.48
C MET A 56 3.47 -26.18 46.93
N GLY A 57 3.26 -25.12 47.72
CA GLY A 57 1.96 -24.70 48.21
C GLY A 57 1.31 -25.66 49.22
N TYR A 58 2.11 -26.49 49.89
CA TYR A 58 1.66 -27.40 50.94
C TYR A 58 2.18 -26.96 52.31
N SER A 59 1.55 -27.41 53.39
CA SER A 59 2.17 -27.45 54.72
C SER A 59 2.92 -28.76 54.95
N ALA A 60 3.89 -28.77 55.87
CA ALA A 60 4.67 -29.96 56.19
C ALA A 60 3.79 -31.14 56.65
N ASP A 61 2.75 -30.85 57.44
CA ASP A 61 1.81 -31.87 57.94
C ASP A 61 0.95 -32.48 56.83
N GLU A 62 0.63 -31.72 55.77
CA GLU A 62 -0.14 -32.23 54.63
C GLU A 62 0.65 -33.22 53.76
N VAL A 63 1.97 -33.01 53.66
CA VAL A 63 2.84 -33.84 52.81
C VAL A 63 3.45 -35.01 53.58
N ARG A 64 3.65 -34.89 54.90
CA ARG A 64 4.22 -35.97 55.72
C ARG A 64 3.39 -37.25 55.58
N GLY A 65 4.07 -38.38 55.34
CA GLY A 65 3.44 -39.68 55.12
C GLY A 65 2.77 -39.85 53.75
N LYS A 66 2.71 -38.82 52.90
CA LYS A 66 2.29 -38.95 51.50
C LYS A 66 3.44 -39.49 50.66
N HIS A 67 3.11 -40.15 49.56
CA HIS A 67 4.11 -40.57 48.59
C HIS A 67 4.45 -39.41 47.64
N HIS A 68 5.73 -39.25 47.28
CA HIS A 68 6.24 -38.27 46.31
C HIS A 68 5.38 -38.07 45.04
N ARG A 69 4.62 -39.08 44.59
CA ARG A 69 3.72 -39.00 43.44
C ARG A 69 2.69 -37.88 43.53
N VAL A 70 2.36 -37.38 44.73
CA VAL A 70 1.45 -36.24 44.92
C VAL A 70 1.98 -34.94 44.29
N PHE A 71 3.29 -34.88 43.99
CA PHE A 71 3.92 -33.75 43.31
C PHE A 71 4.11 -34.00 41.80
N CYS A 72 3.60 -35.10 41.26
CA CYS A 72 3.88 -35.53 39.89
C CYS A 72 2.61 -35.57 39.04
N GLU A 73 2.78 -35.39 37.73
CA GLU A 73 1.72 -35.68 36.77
C GLU A 73 1.37 -37.17 36.75
N GLU A 74 0.12 -37.47 36.42
CA GLU A 74 -0.40 -38.85 36.36
C GLU A 74 0.34 -39.73 35.36
N ALA A 75 0.67 -39.18 34.20
CA ALA A 75 1.44 -39.89 33.18
C ALA A 75 2.83 -40.28 33.70
N PHE A 76 3.50 -39.37 34.42
CA PHE A 76 4.85 -39.61 34.93
C PHE A 76 4.87 -40.64 36.05
N TYR A 77 4.05 -40.52 37.10
CA TYR A 77 4.16 -41.47 38.21
C TYR A 77 3.72 -42.89 37.87
N ARG A 78 3.01 -43.08 36.74
CA ARG A 78 2.65 -44.39 36.18
C ARG A 78 3.73 -44.99 35.28
N SER A 79 4.79 -44.26 34.97
CA SER A 79 5.79 -44.66 34.00
C SER A 79 6.86 -45.59 34.61
N GLU A 80 7.57 -46.32 33.74
CA GLU A 80 8.69 -47.18 34.17
C GLU A 80 9.86 -46.34 34.72
N GLU A 81 10.06 -45.14 34.18
CA GLU A 81 11.07 -44.19 34.62
C GLU A 81 10.85 -43.76 36.08
N TYR A 82 9.60 -43.53 36.49
CA TYR A 82 9.29 -43.22 37.88
C TYR A 82 9.54 -44.40 38.83
N ALA A 83 9.22 -45.62 38.40
CA ALA A 83 9.52 -46.82 39.17
C ALA A 83 11.03 -47.09 39.24
N LYS A 84 11.77 -46.81 38.17
CA LYS A 84 13.23 -46.89 38.12
C LYS A 84 13.88 -45.87 39.06
N LEU A 85 13.40 -44.62 39.08
CA LEU A 85 13.90 -43.56 39.96
C LEU A 85 14.00 -44.02 41.42
N TRP A 86 12.92 -44.57 41.99
CA TRP A 86 12.92 -45.00 43.38
C TRP A 86 13.73 -46.28 43.61
N ARG A 87 13.75 -47.22 42.66
CA ARG A 87 14.64 -48.40 42.73
C ARG A 87 16.12 -48.01 42.76
N ASP A 88 16.52 -47.02 41.98
CA ASP A 88 17.91 -46.55 41.90
C ASP A 88 18.31 -45.81 43.17
N LEU A 89 17.45 -44.91 43.66
CA LEU A 89 17.65 -44.19 44.91
C LEU A 89 17.75 -45.13 46.11
N ALA A 90 16.91 -46.15 46.18
CA ALA A 90 16.97 -47.18 47.23
C ALA A 90 18.25 -48.03 47.17
N ARG A 91 18.87 -48.17 45.98
CA ARG A 91 20.19 -48.81 45.80
C ARG A 91 21.36 -47.88 46.07
N GLY A 92 21.10 -46.62 46.40
CA GLY A 92 22.13 -45.63 46.72
C GLY A 92 22.63 -44.82 45.52
N GLU A 93 21.98 -44.93 44.35
CA GLU A 93 22.34 -44.16 43.16
C GLU A 93 21.70 -42.75 43.23
N PRO A 94 22.48 -41.67 43.35
CA PRO A 94 21.95 -40.32 43.37
C PRO A 94 21.53 -39.86 41.97
N ILE A 95 20.59 -38.92 41.89
CA ILE A 95 20.19 -38.29 40.61
C ILE A 95 20.04 -36.78 40.78
N SER A 96 20.53 -36.04 39.79
CA SER A 96 20.37 -34.58 39.71
C SER A 96 19.82 -34.20 38.34
N GLY A 97 19.00 -33.16 38.29
CA GLY A 97 18.44 -32.66 37.04
C GLY A 97 17.32 -31.66 37.25
N THR A 98 16.65 -31.33 36.16
CA THR A 98 15.48 -30.45 36.14
C THR A 98 14.22 -31.29 36.06
N PHE A 99 13.30 -31.06 36.99
CA PHE A 99 12.10 -31.87 37.15
C PHE A 99 10.86 -31.00 37.20
N LEU A 100 9.91 -31.26 36.29
CA LEU A 100 8.56 -30.72 36.38
C LEU A 100 7.80 -31.40 37.53
N ARG A 101 7.19 -30.59 38.39
CA ARG A 101 6.30 -31.03 39.47
C ARG A 101 5.03 -30.20 39.47
N LEU A 102 4.02 -30.70 40.17
CA LEU A 102 2.76 -30.01 40.39
C LEU A 102 2.67 -29.57 41.84
N ASN A 103 2.35 -28.29 42.04
CA ASN A 103 2.03 -27.77 43.36
C ASN A 103 0.60 -28.18 43.79
N LYS A 104 0.20 -27.83 45.02
CA LYS A 104 -1.14 -28.16 45.56
C LYS A 104 -2.30 -27.70 44.68
N ALA A 105 -2.13 -26.60 43.94
CA ALA A 105 -3.15 -26.06 43.04
C ALA A 105 -3.12 -26.69 41.64
N GLY A 106 -2.26 -27.69 41.40
CA GLY A 106 -2.07 -28.32 40.10
C GLY A 106 -1.28 -27.47 39.11
N ARG A 107 -0.59 -26.42 39.56
CA ARG A 107 0.28 -25.60 38.69
C ARG A 107 1.65 -26.23 38.57
N GLU A 108 2.23 -26.09 37.38
CA GLU A 108 3.59 -26.49 37.07
C GLU A 108 4.61 -25.73 37.91
N VAL A 109 5.56 -26.46 38.47
CA VAL A 109 6.74 -25.96 39.18
C VAL A 109 7.96 -26.71 38.65
N TRP A 110 8.90 -25.97 38.08
CA TRP A 110 10.15 -26.53 37.60
C TRP A 110 11.20 -26.46 38.71
N LEU A 111 11.70 -27.62 39.12
CA LEU A 111 12.70 -27.75 40.17
C LEU A 111 14.03 -28.26 39.61
N GLU A 112 15.08 -27.45 39.75
CA GLU A 112 16.46 -27.93 39.63
C GLU A 112 16.83 -28.59 40.95
N ALA A 113 17.01 -29.91 40.96
CA ALA A 113 17.10 -30.66 42.20
C ALA A 113 18.09 -31.82 42.14
N SER A 114 18.59 -32.18 43.32
CA SER A 114 19.43 -33.36 43.56
C SER A 114 18.79 -34.24 44.62
N TYR A 115 18.53 -35.50 44.27
CA TYR A 115 18.08 -36.55 45.17
C TYR A 115 19.31 -37.35 45.64
N MET A 116 19.55 -37.35 46.94
CA MET A 116 20.77 -37.86 47.58
C MET A 116 20.41 -38.91 48.63
N PRO A 117 20.72 -40.20 48.38
CA PRO A 117 20.55 -41.26 49.38
C PRO A 117 21.40 -41.02 50.63
N VAL A 118 20.80 -41.19 51.80
CA VAL A 118 21.42 -41.08 53.12
C VAL A 118 21.62 -42.48 53.67
N TYR A 119 22.87 -42.82 54.00
CA TYR A 119 23.24 -44.15 54.46
C TYR A 119 23.22 -44.26 55.99
N GLY A 120 22.68 -45.36 56.49
CA GLY A 120 22.73 -45.75 57.89
C GLY A 120 24.07 -46.35 58.33
N PRO A 121 24.21 -46.66 59.62
CA PRO A 121 25.39 -47.35 60.17
C PRO A 121 25.65 -48.73 59.55
N ASP A 122 24.62 -49.37 59.00
CA ASP A 122 24.64 -50.65 58.30
C ASP A 122 25.00 -50.52 56.80
N LYS A 123 25.33 -49.32 56.34
CA LYS A 123 25.58 -48.96 54.94
C LYS A 123 24.38 -49.17 54.01
N GLN A 124 23.17 -49.28 54.55
CA GLN A 124 21.95 -49.30 53.75
C GLN A 124 21.34 -47.90 53.66
N VAL A 125 20.63 -47.62 52.58
CA VAL A 125 19.93 -46.33 52.41
C VAL A 125 18.77 -46.26 53.41
N GLN A 126 18.81 -45.30 54.32
CA GLN A 126 17.77 -45.07 55.32
C GLN A 126 16.75 -44.03 54.86
N SER A 127 17.20 -43.04 54.10
CA SER A 127 16.35 -42.00 53.54
C SER A 127 16.97 -41.39 52.28
N VAL A 128 16.22 -40.53 51.61
CA VAL A 128 16.66 -39.77 50.45
C VAL A 128 16.35 -38.31 50.70
N ILE A 129 17.38 -37.48 50.79
CA ILE A 129 17.23 -36.03 50.89
C ILE A 129 17.22 -35.46 49.47
N LYS A 130 16.18 -34.69 49.17
CA LYS A 130 16.11 -33.86 47.97
C LYS A 130 16.34 -32.41 48.37
N VAL A 131 17.30 -31.78 47.70
CA VAL A 131 17.50 -30.33 47.74
C VAL A 131 17.13 -29.76 46.38
N ALA A 132 16.37 -28.67 46.36
CA ALA A 132 15.83 -28.08 45.14
C ALA A 132 15.88 -26.55 45.13
N ALA A 133 16.00 -25.99 43.93
CA ALA A 133 15.75 -24.60 43.61
C ALA A 133 14.54 -24.50 42.67
N ASP A 134 13.64 -23.55 42.94
CA ASP A 134 12.54 -23.23 42.04
C ASP A 134 13.06 -22.38 40.88
N ILE A 135 13.00 -22.93 39.67
CA ILE A 135 13.47 -22.31 38.44
C ILE A 135 12.31 -22.03 37.47
N THR A 136 11.06 -22.10 37.94
CA THR A 136 9.85 -21.94 37.13
C THR A 136 9.85 -20.63 36.34
N ALA A 137 10.19 -19.51 37.01
CA ALA A 137 10.26 -18.21 36.35
C ALA A 137 11.34 -18.16 35.24
N ARG A 138 12.47 -18.87 35.42
CA ARG A 138 13.55 -18.95 34.42
C ARG A 138 13.08 -19.75 33.20
N VAL A 139 12.54 -20.95 33.41
CA VAL A 139 12.05 -21.82 32.33
C VAL A 139 10.93 -21.14 31.53
N ASN A 140 9.98 -20.51 32.20
CA ASN A 140 8.87 -19.83 31.52
C ASN A 140 9.37 -18.66 30.66
N LYS A 141 10.34 -17.89 31.17
CA LYS A 141 10.95 -16.79 30.43
C LYS A 141 11.72 -17.28 29.19
N GLU A 142 12.52 -18.33 29.34
CA GLU A 142 13.24 -18.96 28.23
C GLU A 142 12.26 -19.45 27.15
N HIS A 143 11.17 -20.11 27.56
CA HIS A 143 10.13 -20.56 26.62
C HIS A 143 9.39 -19.39 25.93
N GLU A 144 9.13 -18.29 26.64
CA GLU A 144 8.52 -17.08 26.05
C GLU A 144 9.46 -16.45 25.00
N GLU A 145 10.75 -16.35 25.30
CA GLU A 145 11.77 -15.85 24.38
C GLU A 145 11.90 -16.74 23.13
N GLU A 146 11.92 -18.06 23.30
CA GLU A 146 11.91 -19.03 22.19
C GLU A 146 10.65 -18.90 21.33
N SER A 147 9.49 -18.78 21.98
CA SER A 147 8.20 -18.63 21.29
C SER A 147 8.15 -17.35 20.44
N MET A 148 8.70 -16.25 20.96
CA MET A 148 8.80 -14.98 20.23
C MET A 148 9.70 -15.09 19.01
N LEU A 149 10.89 -15.70 19.16
CA LEU A 149 11.80 -15.95 18.03
C LEU A 149 11.17 -16.85 16.98
N ALA A 150 10.44 -17.89 17.39
CA ALA A 150 9.73 -18.78 16.49
C ALA A 150 8.61 -18.05 15.72
N ALA A 151 7.91 -17.10 16.36
CA ALA A 151 6.90 -16.29 15.70
C ALA A 151 7.52 -15.38 14.62
N ILE A 152 8.63 -14.71 14.91
CA ILE A 152 9.37 -13.89 13.93
C ILE A 152 9.87 -14.75 12.77
N SER A 153 10.48 -15.90 13.07
CA SER A 153 11.00 -16.80 12.04
C SER A 153 9.91 -17.34 11.11
N ARG A 154 8.67 -17.44 11.58
CA ARG A 154 7.53 -17.88 10.76
C ARG A 154 7.11 -16.84 9.73
N SER A 155 7.17 -15.56 10.06
CA SER A 155 6.66 -14.47 9.22
C SER A 155 7.72 -13.71 8.43
N MET A 156 9.00 -13.75 8.86
CA MET A 156 10.08 -12.97 8.26
C MET A 156 11.22 -13.85 7.79
N ALA A 157 11.98 -13.35 6.81
CA ALA A 157 13.27 -13.89 6.44
C ALA A 157 14.30 -13.49 7.51
N VAL A 158 15.04 -14.47 8.04
CA VAL A 158 16.05 -14.28 9.08
C VAL A 158 17.36 -14.89 8.61
N ILE A 159 18.45 -14.13 8.77
CA ILE A 159 19.81 -14.59 8.49
C ILE A 159 20.78 -14.00 9.50
N GLU A 160 21.75 -14.80 9.93
CA GLU A 160 22.78 -14.41 10.88
C GLU A 160 24.16 -14.37 10.23
N PHE A 161 24.96 -13.38 10.60
CA PHE A 161 26.31 -13.18 10.10
C PHE A 161 27.32 -13.07 11.26
N THR A 162 28.56 -13.47 10.99
CA THR A 162 29.71 -13.10 11.82
C THR A 162 29.95 -11.58 11.72
N PRO A 163 30.73 -10.98 12.64
CA PRO A 163 31.12 -9.56 12.54
C PRO A 163 31.87 -9.22 11.23
N GLU A 164 32.51 -10.21 10.60
CA GLU A 164 33.17 -10.07 9.29
C GLU A 164 32.19 -10.19 8.12
N GLY A 165 30.91 -10.45 8.37
CA GLY A 165 29.86 -10.53 7.36
C GLY A 165 29.67 -11.90 6.72
N ASN A 166 30.23 -12.98 7.28
CA ASN A 166 30.04 -14.34 6.78
C ASN A 166 28.76 -14.97 7.35
N VAL A 167 28.00 -15.68 6.52
CA VAL A 167 26.74 -16.30 6.95
C VAL A 167 27.01 -17.43 7.95
N ILE A 168 26.29 -17.38 9.08
CA ILE A 168 26.27 -18.43 10.11
C ILE A 168 25.09 -19.39 9.84
N THR A 169 23.89 -18.84 9.70
CA THR A 169 22.66 -19.60 9.45
C THR A 169 21.58 -18.70 8.84
N ALA A 170 20.55 -19.31 8.25
CA ALA A 170 19.37 -18.62 7.76
C ALA A 170 18.12 -19.50 7.89
N ASN A 171 16.95 -18.88 8.05
CA ASN A 171 15.69 -19.62 8.11
C ASN A 171 15.11 -19.91 6.71
N ASP A 172 14.10 -20.77 6.66
CA ASP A 172 13.44 -21.19 5.40
C ASP A 172 12.89 -20.02 4.59
N ASN A 173 12.39 -18.97 5.24
CA ASN A 173 11.87 -17.80 4.54
C ASN A 173 12.97 -17.09 3.75
N PHE A 174 14.14 -16.87 4.37
CA PHE A 174 15.28 -16.30 3.67
C PHE A 174 15.74 -17.18 2.50
N LEU A 175 15.87 -18.49 2.74
CA LEU A 175 16.33 -19.44 1.73
C LEU A 175 15.38 -19.50 0.52
N LYS A 176 14.06 -19.51 0.76
CA LYS A 176 13.04 -19.48 -0.31
C LYS A 176 13.07 -18.17 -1.09
N THR A 177 13.09 -17.03 -0.40
CA THR A 177 13.15 -15.70 -1.05
C THR A 177 14.41 -15.54 -1.90
N MET A 178 15.57 -15.95 -1.37
CA MET A 178 16.86 -15.81 -2.05
C MET A 178 17.20 -16.98 -2.99
N GLN A 179 16.38 -18.04 -3.00
CA GLN A 179 16.52 -19.24 -3.84
C GLN A 179 17.85 -19.99 -3.65
N TYR A 180 18.39 -19.97 -2.43
CA TYR A 180 19.58 -20.73 -2.05
C TYR A 180 19.21 -21.83 -1.06
N SER A 181 20.01 -22.89 -1.00
CA SER A 181 20.04 -23.80 0.14
C SER A 181 21.01 -23.30 1.21
N LEU A 182 20.84 -23.74 2.46
CA LEU A 182 21.69 -23.31 3.57
C LEU A 182 23.17 -23.63 3.32
N ASN A 183 23.46 -24.83 2.81
CA ASN A 183 24.83 -25.29 2.53
C ASN A 183 25.53 -24.45 1.44
N GLU A 184 24.78 -23.75 0.60
CA GLU A 184 25.35 -22.89 -0.46
C GLU A 184 25.73 -21.49 0.04
N ILE A 185 25.24 -21.09 1.22
CA ILE A 185 25.45 -19.73 1.74
C ILE A 185 26.28 -19.70 3.02
N VAL A 186 26.24 -20.74 3.86
CA VAL A 186 27.01 -20.79 5.11
C VAL A 186 28.51 -20.63 4.83
N GLY A 187 29.16 -19.75 5.59
CA GLY A 187 30.58 -19.40 5.43
C GLY A 187 30.87 -18.43 4.28
N HIS A 188 29.93 -18.19 3.37
CA HIS A 188 30.08 -17.15 2.36
C HIS A 188 29.76 -15.76 2.92
N HIS A 189 30.42 -14.75 2.37
CA HIS A 189 30.21 -13.37 2.77
C HIS A 189 28.89 -12.81 2.21
N HIS A 190 28.24 -11.91 2.96
CA HIS A 190 26.99 -11.24 2.59
C HIS A 190 26.99 -10.62 1.17
N SER A 191 28.15 -10.23 0.66
CA SER A 191 28.31 -9.71 -0.70
C SER A 191 27.84 -10.67 -1.80
N LEU A 192 27.69 -11.96 -1.50
CA LEU A 192 27.07 -12.96 -2.37
C LEU A 192 25.69 -12.49 -2.86
N PHE A 193 24.90 -11.84 -2.00
CA PHE A 193 23.54 -11.38 -2.28
C PHE A 193 23.47 -9.98 -2.90
N CYS A 194 24.60 -9.30 -3.08
CA CYS A 194 24.64 -7.89 -3.50
C CYS A 194 25.07 -7.75 -4.97
N HIS A 195 24.76 -6.62 -5.58
CA HIS A 195 25.35 -6.26 -6.87
C HIS A 195 26.84 -5.98 -6.72
N ARG A 196 27.61 -6.27 -7.77
CA ARG A 196 29.07 -6.13 -7.74
C ARG A 196 29.51 -4.70 -7.40
N ALA A 197 28.88 -3.71 -8.03
CA ALA A 197 29.19 -2.30 -7.81
C ALA A 197 28.95 -1.86 -6.35
N GLU A 198 27.87 -2.35 -5.71
CA GLU A 198 27.60 -2.10 -4.30
C GLU A 198 28.65 -2.77 -3.42
N ALA A 199 28.90 -4.07 -3.63
CA ALA A 199 29.84 -4.86 -2.81
C ALA A 199 31.28 -4.31 -2.84
N GLU A 200 31.68 -3.68 -3.95
CA GLU A 200 33.01 -3.06 -4.12
C GLU A 200 33.07 -1.60 -3.63
N SER A 201 31.93 -1.01 -3.25
CA SER A 201 31.84 0.40 -2.85
C SER A 201 32.45 0.72 -1.48
N SER A 202 32.81 1.99 -1.27
CA SER A 202 33.23 2.50 0.05
C SER A 202 32.09 2.51 1.06
N GLN A 203 30.86 2.76 0.60
CA GLN A 203 29.64 2.78 1.42
C GLN A 203 29.35 1.40 2.02
N TYR A 204 29.49 0.33 1.23
CA TYR A 204 29.33 -1.05 1.72
C TYR A 204 30.35 -1.42 2.80
N LYS A 205 31.59 -0.96 2.67
CA LYS A 205 32.61 -1.15 3.72
C LYS A 205 32.27 -0.35 4.98
N ALA A 206 31.81 0.88 4.83
CA ALA A 206 31.38 1.72 5.95
C ALA A 206 30.16 1.13 6.68
N PHE A 207 29.24 0.49 5.95
CA PHE A 207 28.08 -0.21 6.49
C PHE A 207 28.46 -1.37 7.42
N TRP A 208 29.42 -2.23 7.03
CA TRP A 208 29.90 -3.28 7.94
C TRP A 208 30.69 -2.71 9.12
N ALA A 209 31.46 -1.64 8.90
CA ALA A 209 32.19 -0.97 9.98
C ALA A 209 31.24 -0.33 11.02
N SER A 210 30.08 0.19 10.62
CA SER A 210 29.08 0.74 11.54
C SER A 210 28.34 -0.33 12.32
N LEU A 211 27.94 -1.44 11.67
CA LEU A 211 27.42 -2.62 12.37
C LEU A 211 28.40 -3.12 13.44
N ASN A 212 29.70 -3.11 13.13
CA ASN A 212 30.74 -3.52 14.07
C ASN A 212 30.98 -2.54 15.23
N ARG A 213 30.48 -1.30 15.12
CA ARG A 213 30.41 -0.34 16.24
C ARG A 213 29.11 -0.46 17.05
N GLY A 214 28.20 -1.34 16.66
CA GLY A 214 26.90 -1.52 17.30
C GLY A 214 25.76 -0.69 16.74
N GLU A 215 25.99 0.03 15.64
CA GLU A 215 24.95 0.80 14.95
C GLU A 215 24.06 -0.16 14.15
N TYR A 216 22.74 -0.13 14.36
CA TYR A 216 21.81 -0.89 13.53
C TYR A 216 21.44 -0.10 12.27
N HIS A 217 21.05 -0.81 11.21
CA HIS A 217 20.61 -0.21 9.94
C HIS A 217 19.26 -0.77 9.56
N SER A 218 18.31 0.09 9.17
CA SER A 218 16.96 -0.33 8.76
C SER A 218 16.53 0.45 7.54
N HIS A 219 16.54 -0.22 6.38
CA HIS A 219 16.29 0.39 5.06
C HIS A 219 15.66 -0.63 4.11
N ARG A 220 15.40 -0.17 2.89
CA ARG A 220 15.09 -1.05 1.76
C ARG A 220 16.39 -1.39 1.04
N PHE A 221 16.52 -2.65 0.65
CA PHE A 221 17.73 -3.17 0.04
C PHE A 221 17.40 -3.93 -1.23
N GLU A 222 18.10 -3.57 -2.29
CA GLU A 222 18.14 -4.34 -3.53
C GLU A 222 19.14 -5.49 -3.39
N ARG A 223 18.68 -6.72 -3.62
CA ARG A 223 19.50 -7.91 -3.57
C ARG A 223 19.27 -8.76 -4.79
N LYS A 224 20.18 -9.68 -5.07
CA LYS A 224 20.02 -10.68 -6.12
C LYS A 224 19.85 -12.06 -5.50
N ASN A 225 18.88 -12.81 -6.01
CA ASN A 225 18.74 -14.23 -5.68
C ASN A 225 19.74 -15.09 -6.48
N LYS A 226 19.72 -16.40 -6.26
CA LYS A 226 20.61 -17.36 -6.94
C LYS A 226 20.58 -17.29 -8.46
N SER A 227 19.41 -17.04 -9.05
CA SER A 227 19.24 -16.89 -10.50
C SER A 227 19.64 -15.52 -11.02
N GLY A 228 20.06 -14.60 -10.15
CA GLY A 228 20.40 -13.22 -10.50
C GLY A 228 19.20 -12.28 -10.62
N HIS A 229 17.98 -12.73 -10.31
CA HIS A 229 16.81 -11.86 -10.29
C HIS A 229 16.87 -10.91 -9.09
N MET A 230 16.38 -9.69 -9.31
CA MET A 230 16.26 -8.67 -8.29
C MET A 230 15.23 -9.08 -7.23
N VAL A 231 15.57 -8.85 -5.96
CA VAL A 231 14.72 -9.03 -4.79
C VAL A 231 14.79 -7.76 -3.96
N TYR A 232 13.64 -7.19 -3.64
CA TYR A 232 13.54 -6.01 -2.78
C TYR A 232 13.22 -6.46 -1.36
N LEU A 233 14.12 -6.14 -0.42
CA LEU A 233 13.97 -6.49 0.99
C LEU A 233 13.85 -5.23 1.84
N GLU A 234 12.76 -5.09 2.59
CA GLU A 234 12.70 -4.15 3.70
C GLU A 234 13.28 -4.87 4.92
N ALA A 235 14.42 -4.39 5.43
CA ALA A 235 15.20 -5.17 6.38
C ALA A 235 15.88 -4.31 7.45
N SER A 236 16.11 -4.93 8.60
CA SER A 236 16.96 -4.40 9.66
C SER A 236 18.14 -5.31 9.94
N TYR A 237 19.34 -4.75 10.07
CA TYR A 237 20.57 -5.43 10.47
C TYR A 237 20.91 -5.00 11.91
N ASN A 238 20.93 -5.96 12.82
CA ASN A 238 20.95 -5.73 14.26
C ASN A 238 22.17 -6.42 14.89
N PRO A 239 23.18 -5.67 15.37
CA PRO A 239 24.32 -6.21 16.09
C PRO A 239 23.90 -6.84 17.44
N LEU A 240 24.44 -8.02 17.77
CA LEU A 240 24.14 -8.75 19.00
C LEU A 240 25.39 -8.91 19.87
N PHE A 241 25.21 -8.65 21.16
CA PHE A 241 26.29 -8.59 22.14
C PHE A 241 26.19 -9.71 23.17
N ASP A 242 27.34 -10.22 23.60
CA ASP A 242 27.40 -11.19 24.69
C ASP A 242 27.25 -10.52 26.07
N ALA A 243 27.24 -11.33 27.14
CA ALA A 243 27.13 -10.84 28.52
C ALA A 243 28.28 -9.91 28.97
N LYS A 244 29.38 -9.81 28.20
CA LYS A 244 30.50 -8.89 28.43
C LYS A 244 30.44 -7.65 27.53
N GLY A 245 29.35 -7.48 26.78
CA GLY A 245 29.17 -6.36 25.84
C GLY A 245 30.01 -6.48 24.56
N ARG A 246 30.50 -7.68 24.23
CA ARG A 246 31.29 -7.90 23.00
C ARG A 246 30.35 -8.30 21.87
N LEU A 247 30.46 -7.61 20.73
CA LEU A 247 29.77 -8.00 19.52
C LEU A 247 30.22 -9.40 19.08
N TYR A 248 29.27 -10.30 18.85
CA TYR A 248 29.59 -11.67 18.41
C TYR A 248 28.84 -12.11 17.16
N LYS A 249 27.73 -11.45 16.80
CA LYS A 249 27.01 -11.69 15.54
C LYS A 249 26.16 -10.50 15.12
N VAL A 250 25.73 -10.48 13.87
CA VAL A 250 24.71 -9.56 13.34
C VAL A 250 23.52 -10.39 12.86
N VAL A 251 22.31 -10.08 13.32
CA VAL A 251 21.08 -10.71 12.82
C VAL A 251 20.34 -9.76 11.90
N LYS A 252 19.92 -10.27 10.75
CA LYS A 252 19.07 -9.54 9.81
C LYS A 252 17.67 -10.11 9.83
N PHE A 253 16.68 -9.24 9.99
CA PHE A 253 15.27 -9.54 9.76
C PHE A 253 14.81 -8.83 8.49
N ALA A 254 14.13 -9.52 7.59
CA ALA A 254 13.70 -8.97 6.31
C ALA A 254 12.29 -9.41 5.93
N SER A 255 11.54 -8.48 5.33
CA SER A 255 10.32 -8.75 4.58
C SER A 255 10.61 -8.66 3.08
N ASP A 256 10.12 -9.63 2.31
CA ASP A 256 10.17 -9.56 0.85
C ASP A 256 9.07 -8.64 0.33
N ILE A 257 9.47 -7.51 -0.24
CA ILE A 257 8.57 -6.49 -0.81
C ILE A 257 8.66 -6.46 -2.34
N THR A 258 9.24 -7.49 -2.97
CA THR A 258 9.48 -7.54 -4.43
C THR A 258 8.19 -7.38 -5.22
N HIS A 259 7.12 -8.06 -4.83
CA HIS A 259 5.81 -7.92 -5.49
C HIS A 259 5.22 -6.52 -5.34
N GLN A 260 5.38 -5.90 -4.16
CA GLN A 260 4.89 -4.55 -3.91
C GLN A 260 5.65 -3.53 -4.77
N MET A 261 6.98 -3.64 -4.83
CA MET A 261 7.82 -2.76 -5.63
C MET A 261 7.56 -2.89 -7.13
N THR A 262 7.48 -4.13 -7.64
CA THR A 262 7.17 -4.36 -9.07
C THR A 262 5.77 -3.86 -9.44
N THR A 263 4.78 -4.03 -8.57
CA THR A 263 3.43 -3.46 -8.78
C THR A 263 3.47 -1.93 -8.84
N LEU A 264 4.20 -1.28 -7.92
CA LEU A 264 4.34 0.17 -7.90
C LEU A 264 5.07 0.70 -9.14
N GLN A 265 6.15 0.05 -9.55
CA GLN A 265 6.90 0.40 -10.77
C GLN A 265 6.03 0.30 -12.02
N ASN A 266 5.30 -0.82 -12.19
CA ASN A 266 4.40 -1.01 -13.33
C ASN A 266 3.28 0.03 -13.35
N ALA A 267 2.72 0.39 -12.19
CA ALA A 267 1.70 1.42 -12.08
C ALA A 267 2.26 2.81 -12.46
N ALA A 268 3.48 3.14 -12.01
CA ALA A 268 4.16 4.39 -12.35
C ALA A 268 4.46 4.48 -13.85
N GLU A 269 4.97 3.41 -14.47
CA GLU A 269 5.20 3.36 -15.92
C GLU A 269 3.91 3.54 -16.73
N SER A 270 2.83 2.85 -16.32
CA SER A 270 1.52 2.95 -16.96
C SER A 270 0.94 4.36 -16.85
N ALA A 271 1.04 4.99 -15.67
CA ALA A 271 0.60 6.36 -15.45
C ALA A 271 1.41 7.37 -16.27
N HIS A 272 2.73 7.17 -16.38
CA HIS A 272 3.61 8.02 -17.19
C HIS A 272 3.24 7.92 -18.67
N SER A 273 3.13 6.70 -19.20
CA SER A 273 2.74 6.46 -20.59
C SER A 273 1.38 7.07 -20.93
N THR A 274 0.39 6.90 -20.05
CA THR A 274 -0.96 7.48 -20.21
C THR A 274 -0.90 9.01 -20.20
N SER A 275 -0.09 9.61 -19.34
CA SER A 275 0.04 11.08 -19.26
C SER A 275 0.70 11.67 -20.49
N VAL A 276 1.74 11.02 -21.02
CA VAL A 276 2.36 11.41 -22.30
C VAL A 276 1.36 11.33 -23.45
N GLN A 277 0.54 10.27 -23.50
CA GLN A 277 -0.51 10.12 -24.50
C GLN A 277 -1.60 11.20 -24.36
N ASN A 278 -2.00 11.54 -23.13
CA ASN A 278 -2.98 12.59 -22.86
C ASN A 278 -2.47 13.97 -23.27
N ASP A 279 -1.20 14.32 -22.99
CA ASP A 279 -0.61 15.58 -23.45
C ASP A 279 -0.62 15.68 -24.98
N ALA A 280 -0.21 14.60 -25.67
CA ALA A 280 -0.27 14.55 -27.14
C ALA A 280 -1.70 14.68 -27.69
N CYS A 281 -2.68 14.04 -27.04
CA CYS A 281 -4.08 14.14 -27.41
C CYS A 281 -4.64 15.55 -27.18
N ALA A 282 -4.32 16.17 -26.04
CA ALA A 282 -4.69 17.54 -25.71
C ALA A 282 -4.08 18.54 -26.71
N GLN A 283 -2.81 18.39 -27.08
CA GLN A 283 -2.19 19.24 -28.12
C GLN A 283 -2.95 19.15 -29.45
N LYS A 284 -3.30 17.94 -29.89
CA LYS A 284 -4.11 17.73 -31.09
C LYS A 284 -5.51 18.34 -30.95
N GLY A 285 -6.15 18.19 -29.79
CA GLY A 285 -7.43 18.80 -29.49
C GLY A 285 -7.38 20.33 -29.58
N SER A 286 -6.33 20.94 -29.02
CA SER A 286 -6.13 22.40 -29.06
C SER A 286 -5.99 22.91 -30.49
N GLN A 287 -5.25 22.20 -31.34
CA GLN A 287 -5.14 22.52 -32.76
C GLN A 287 -6.51 22.47 -33.47
N VAL A 288 -7.32 21.45 -33.20
CA VAL A 288 -8.66 21.32 -33.78
C VAL A 288 -9.58 22.45 -33.32
N VAL A 289 -9.51 22.85 -32.05
CA VAL A 289 -10.27 24.00 -31.53
C VAL A 289 -9.85 25.30 -32.21
N GLN A 290 -8.55 25.57 -32.32
CA GLN A 290 -8.03 26.75 -33.02
C GLN A 290 -8.49 26.81 -34.48
N GLN A 291 -8.44 25.67 -35.19
CA GLN A 291 -8.96 25.56 -36.56
C GLN A 291 -10.47 25.81 -36.62
N THR A 292 -11.22 25.32 -35.63
CA THR A 292 -12.67 25.51 -35.55
C THR A 292 -13.02 26.99 -35.38
N VAL A 293 -12.33 27.70 -34.47
CA VAL A 293 -12.49 29.15 -34.29
C VAL A 293 -12.22 29.90 -35.58
N GLN A 294 -11.13 29.56 -36.28
CA GLN A 294 -10.79 30.19 -37.56
C GLN A 294 -11.89 29.99 -38.61
N ILE A 295 -12.40 28.76 -38.75
CA ILE A 295 -13.50 28.45 -39.70
C ILE A 295 -14.76 29.25 -39.35
N ILE A 296 -15.11 29.38 -38.07
CA ILE A 296 -16.30 30.13 -37.66
C ILE A 296 -16.15 31.64 -37.93
N GLN A 297 -14.94 32.17 -37.77
CA GLN A 297 -14.62 33.55 -38.14
C GLN A 297 -14.75 33.77 -39.65
N ASP A 298 -14.29 32.82 -40.47
CA ASP A 298 -14.45 32.87 -41.92
C ASP A 298 -15.94 32.83 -42.32
N ILE A 299 -16.74 31.94 -41.71
CA ILE A 299 -18.22 31.90 -41.92
C ILE A 299 -18.86 33.24 -41.56
N SER A 300 -18.41 33.87 -40.47
CA SER A 300 -18.93 35.18 -40.04
C SER A 300 -18.61 36.29 -41.04
N ARG A 301 -17.43 36.24 -41.69
CA ARG A 301 -17.10 37.14 -42.79
C ARG A 301 -18.00 36.88 -44.01
N ASP A 302 -18.14 35.63 -44.42
CA ASP A 302 -18.95 35.24 -45.57
C ASP A 302 -20.43 35.64 -45.41
N LEU A 303 -20.98 35.50 -44.19
CA LEU A 303 -22.34 35.95 -43.87
C LEU A 303 -22.52 37.46 -43.98
N ASN A 304 -21.52 38.24 -43.56
CA ASN A 304 -21.58 39.71 -43.70
C ASN A 304 -21.50 40.14 -45.17
N GLU A 305 -20.66 39.49 -45.97
CA GLU A 305 -20.58 39.74 -47.43
C GLU A 305 -21.87 39.35 -48.16
N ALA A 306 -22.48 38.21 -47.78
CA ALA A 306 -23.77 37.79 -48.29
C ALA A 306 -24.89 38.78 -47.89
N ALA A 307 -24.88 39.29 -46.65
CA ALA A 307 -25.84 40.29 -46.20
C ALA A 307 -25.73 41.60 -47.00
N ALA A 308 -24.52 42.08 -47.26
CA ALA A 308 -24.29 43.25 -48.11
C ALA A 308 -24.78 43.03 -49.55
N SER A 309 -24.57 41.84 -50.10
CA SER A 309 -25.02 41.48 -51.45
C SER A 309 -26.55 41.44 -51.56
N ILE A 310 -27.24 40.88 -50.56
CA ILE A 310 -28.70 40.83 -50.54
C ILE A 310 -29.32 42.21 -50.28
N ASP A 311 -28.67 43.06 -49.47
CA ASP A 311 -29.06 44.47 -49.31
C ASP A 311 -28.97 45.23 -50.64
N ALA A 312 -27.93 44.98 -51.45
CA ALA A 312 -27.83 45.53 -52.79
C ALA A 312 -28.97 45.05 -53.72
N VAL A 313 -29.38 43.78 -53.63
CA VAL A 313 -30.55 43.25 -54.36
C VAL A 313 -31.86 43.91 -53.91
N SER A 314 -32.02 44.17 -52.62
CA SER A 314 -33.19 44.88 -52.07
C SER A 314 -33.27 46.31 -52.65
N LYS A 315 -32.15 47.06 -52.62
CA LYS A 315 -32.05 48.40 -53.22
C LYS A 315 -32.32 48.39 -54.73
N GLN A 316 -31.82 47.38 -55.45
CA GLN A 316 -32.08 47.23 -56.88
C GLN A 316 -33.57 46.96 -57.15
N SER A 317 -34.24 46.20 -56.28
CA SER A 317 -35.69 45.95 -56.37
C SER A 317 -36.50 47.24 -56.22
N ASP A 318 -36.10 48.14 -55.32
CA ASP A 318 -36.75 49.45 -55.14
C ASP A 318 -36.63 50.34 -56.39
N ILE A 319 -35.44 50.33 -57.02
CA ILE A 319 -35.21 51.02 -58.30
C ILE A 319 -36.11 50.45 -59.40
N ILE A 320 -36.20 49.12 -59.52
CA ILE A 320 -37.09 48.48 -60.49
C ILE A 320 -38.55 48.86 -60.22
N GLY A 321 -38.98 48.87 -58.95
CA GLY A 321 -40.32 49.31 -58.55
C GLY A 321 -40.64 50.72 -59.05
N THR A 322 -39.69 51.65 -58.92
CA THR A 322 -39.82 53.04 -59.39
C THR A 322 -39.92 53.12 -60.92
N ILE A 323 -39.10 52.36 -61.64
CA ILE A 323 -39.13 52.28 -63.10
C ILE A 323 -40.49 51.73 -63.57
N VAL A 324 -40.98 50.66 -62.95
CA VAL A 324 -42.25 50.02 -63.31
C VAL A 324 -43.44 50.94 -63.03
N GLN A 325 -43.42 51.72 -61.93
CA GLN A 325 -44.41 52.77 -61.68
C GLN A 325 -44.40 53.84 -62.77
N THR A 326 -43.22 54.25 -63.24
CA THR A 326 -43.07 55.22 -64.34
C THR A 326 -43.65 54.67 -65.64
N ILE A 327 -43.34 53.41 -66.00
CA ILE A 327 -43.88 52.73 -67.19
C ILE A 327 -45.40 52.64 -67.12
N ARG A 328 -45.95 52.31 -65.95
CA ARG A 328 -47.40 52.28 -65.74
C ARG A 328 -48.03 53.66 -65.96
N GLY A 329 -47.41 54.71 -65.43
CA GLY A 329 -47.86 56.09 -65.68
C GLY A 329 -47.84 56.46 -67.17
N ILE A 330 -46.82 56.02 -67.92
CA ILE A 330 -46.74 56.20 -69.37
C ILE A 330 -47.85 55.42 -70.09
N ALA A 331 -48.10 54.17 -69.68
CA ALA A 331 -49.15 53.34 -70.25
C ALA A 331 -50.55 53.94 -70.00
N ASP A 332 -50.82 54.43 -68.80
CA ASP A 332 -52.08 55.10 -68.45
C ASP A 332 -52.27 56.40 -69.26
N GLN A 333 -51.21 57.21 -69.44
CA GLN A 333 -51.24 58.38 -70.32
C GLN A 333 -51.46 58.00 -71.79
N THR A 334 -50.79 56.95 -72.27
CA THR A 334 -50.93 56.45 -73.65
C THR A 334 -52.36 55.97 -73.90
N ASN A 335 -52.97 55.31 -72.92
CA ASN A 335 -54.37 54.88 -72.96
C ASN A 335 -55.33 56.07 -73.07
N LEU A 336 -55.08 57.17 -72.34
CA LEU A 336 -55.85 58.40 -72.44
C LEU A 336 -55.67 59.10 -73.80
N LEU A 337 -54.45 59.14 -74.33
CA LEU A 337 -54.16 59.68 -75.66
C LEU A 337 -54.86 58.87 -76.76
N ALA A 338 -54.83 57.54 -76.65
CA ALA A 338 -55.52 56.63 -77.57
C ALA A 338 -57.04 56.81 -77.51
N LEU A 339 -57.61 57.01 -76.32
CA LEU A 339 -59.03 57.33 -76.15
C LEU A 339 -59.40 58.65 -76.84
N ASN A 340 -58.60 59.71 -76.66
CA ASN A 340 -58.81 60.98 -77.34
C ASN A 340 -58.70 60.84 -78.87
N ALA A 341 -57.74 60.07 -79.37
CA ALA A 341 -57.59 59.77 -80.78
C ALA A 341 -58.79 58.99 -81.34
N ALA A 342 -59.34 58.04 -80.59
CA ALA A 342 -60.53 57.29 -80.97
C ALA A 342 -61.77 58.19 -81.06
N ILE A 343 -61.92 59.15 -80.13
CA ILE A 343 -62.99 60.16 -80.15
C ILE A 343 -62.87 61.04 -81.40
N GLU A 344 -61.67 61.56 -81.70
CA GLU A 344 -61.47 62.42 -82.87
C GLU A 344 -61.62 61.65 -84.19
N ALA A 345 -61.20 60.38 -84.23
CA ALA A 345 -61.43 59.48 -85.35
C ALA A 345 -62.92 59.23 -85.59
N ALA A 346 -63.73 59.05 -84.54
CA ALA A 346 -65.18 58.97 -84.65
C ALA A 346 -65.81 60.29 -85.15
N ARG A 347 -65.25 61.43 -84.73
CA ARG A 347 -65.68 62.77 -85.14
C ARG A 347 -65.41 63.07 -86.61
N ALA A 348 -64.35 62.51 -87.18
CA ALA A 348 -63.96 62.66 -88.59
C ALA A 348 -64.79 61.79 -89.57
N GLY A 349 -65.72 60.97 -89.08
CA GLY A 349 -66.62 60.17 -89.92
C GLY A 349 -65.88 59.16 -90.83
N GLU A 350 -66.25 59.10 -92.11
CA GLU A 350 -65.65 58.16 -93.08
C GLU A 350 -64.13 58.37 -93.26
N HIS A 351 -63.62 59.61 -93.09
CA HIS A 351 -62.20 59.92 -93.20
C HIS A 351 -61.38 59.46 -91.97
N GLY A 352 -62.03 59.15 -90.84
CA GLY A 352 -61.39 58.74 -89.59
C GLY A 352 -61.24 57.22 -89.40
N ARG A 353 -61.80 56.38 -90.29
CA ARG A 353 -61.84 54.91 -90.09
C ARG A 353 -60.46 54.27 -89.90
N GLY A 354 -59.45 54.71 -90.65
CA GLY A 354 -58.07 54.21 -90.49
C GLY A 354 -57.43 54.63 -89.16
N PHE A 355 -57.71 55.85 -88.70
CA PHE A 355 -57.24 56.36 -87.40
C PHE A 355 -57.92 55.66 -86.22
N ALA A 356 -59.20 55.28 -86.35
CA ALA A 356 -59.93 54.57 -85.31
C ALA A 356 -59.28 53.20 -85.00
N VAL A 357 -58.89 52.45 -86.04
CA VAL A 357 -58.21 51.15 -85.86
C VAL A 357 -56.86 51.30 -85.14
N VAL A 358 -56.06 52.30 -85.52
CA VAL A 358 -54.78 52.58 -84.86
C VAL A 358 -55.00 53.01 -83.41
N ALA A 359 -56.00 53.84 -83.13
CA ALA A 359 -56.32 54.27 -81.78
C ALA A 359 -56.74 53.09 -80.88
N ASP A 360 -57.56 52.17 -81.38
CA ASP A 360 -57.94 50.96 -80.65
C ASP A 360 -56.74 50.02 -80.40
N GLU A 361 -55.83 49.88 -81.36
CA GLU A 361 -54.61 49.06 -81.19
C GLU A 361 -53.67 49.68 -80.14
N VAL A 362 -53.46 51.00 -80.17
CA VAL A 362 -52.65 51.71 -79.16
C VAL A 362 -53.30 51.60 -77.77
N ARG A 363 -54.63 51.67 -77.69
CA ARG A 363 -55.37 51.49 -76.43
C ARG A 363 -55.19 50.07 -75.87
N SER A 364 -55.30 49.06 -76.73
CA SER A 364 -55.09 47.65 -76.38
C SER A 364 -53.65 47.41 -75.90
N LEU A 365 -52.66 47.96 -76.61
CA LEU A 365 -51.26 47.88 -76.22
C LEU A 365 -51.02 48.52 -74.85
N ALA A 366 -51.53 49.74 -74.63
CA ALA A 366 -51.42 50.44 -73.36
C ALA A 366 -52.05 49.64 -72.19
N ALA A 367 -53.23 49.06 -72.39
CA ALA A 367 -53.87 48.21 -71.38
C ALA A 367 -53.03 46.95 -71.06
N ARG A 368 -52.47 46.29 -72.08
CA ARG A 368 -51.56 45.15 -71.90
C ARG A 368 -50.28 45.55 -71.18
N THR A 369 -49.73 46.73 -71.47
CA THR A 369 -48.55 47.27 -70.77
C THR A 369 -48.89 47.54 -69.30
N SER A 370 -50.01 48.20 -68.99
CA SER A 370 -50.42 48.42 -67.58
C SER A 370 -50.61 47.09 -66.84
N GLN A 371 -51.21 46.07 -67.47
CA GLN A 371 -51.34 44.75 -66.87
C GLN A 371 -49.99 44.08 -66.61
N ALA A 372 -49.07 44.09 -67.58
CA ALA A 372 -47.72 43.55 -67.39
C ALA A 372 -46.95 44.28 -66.27
N THR A 373 -47.11 45.60 -66.14
CA THR A 373 -46.49 46.35 -65.04
C THR A 373 -47.03 45.94 -63.66
N LEU A 374 -48.32 45.61 -63.54
CA LEU A 374 -48.90 45.10 -62.28
C LEU A 374 -48.26 43.77 -61.85
N GLU A 375 -48.06 42.86 -62.81
CA GLU A 375 -47.41 41.58 -62.56
C GLU A 375 -45.95 41.77 -62.11
N ILE A 376 -45.22 42.69 -62.75
CA ILE A 376 -43.83 43.00 -62.36
C ILE A 376 -43.79 43.61 -60.95
N VAL A 377 -44.72 44.51 -60.59
CA VAL A 377 -44.79 45.07 -59.23
C VAL A 377 -44.94 43.95 -58.19
N ASP A 378 -45.77 42.94 -58.45
CA ASP A 378 -45.93 41.82 -57.52
C ASP A 378 -44.65 40.99 -57.36
N VAL A 379 -43.94 40.71 -58.47
CA VAL A 379 -42.65 40.00 -58.43
C VAL A 379 -41.58 40.80 -57.69
N VAL A 380 -41.48 42.11 -57.95
CA VAL A 380 -40.52 42.99 -57.28
C VAL A 380 -40.78 43.05 -55.78
N ARG A 381 -42.05 43.17 -55.37
CA ARG A 381 -42.43 43.14 -53.95
C ARG A 381 -42.03 41.82 -53.30
N LYS A 382 -42.34 40.68 -53.94
CA LYS A 382 -41.94 39.35 -53.43
C LYS A 382 -40.43 39.22 -53.30
N ASN A 383 -39.65 39.72 -54.26
CA ASN A 383 -38.19 39.72 -54.18
C ASN A 383 -37.69 40.59 -53.01
N HIS A 384 -38.29 41.77 -52.80
CA HIS A 384 -37.95 42.63 -51.67
C HIS A 384 -38.22 41.95 -50.31
N ASP A 385 -39.39 41.33 -50.15
CA ASP A 385 -39.75 40.58 -48.94
C ASP A 385 -38.79 39.39 -48.69
N LEU A 386 -38.43 38.66 -49.75
CA LEU A 386 -37.45 37.57 -49.67
C LEU A 386 -36.06 38.07 -49.27
N SER A 387 -35.61 39.22 -49.81
CA SER A 387 -34.34 39.84 -49.43
C SER A 387 -34.32 40.23 -47.94
N LEU A 388 -35.38 40.84 -47.43
CA LEU A 388 -35.49 41.19 -46.00
C LEU A 388 -35.43 39.94 -45.10
N SER A 389 -36.16 38.89 -45.46
CA SER A 389 -36.15 37.62 -44.73
C SER A 389 -34.76 36.95 -44.74
N ALA A 390 -34.04 37.04 -45.86
CA ALA A 390 -32.70 36.48 -45.98
C ALA A 390 -31.69 37.26 -45.11
N VAL A 391 -31.76 38.60 -45.07
CA VAL A 391 -30.93 39.43 -44.18
C VAL A 391 -31.18 39.10 -42.71
N SER A 392 -32.44 38.97 -42.30
CA SER A 392 -32.78 38.57 -40.92
C SER A 392 -32.23 37.18 -40.56
N SER A 393 -32.31 36.22 -41.49
CA SER A 393 -31.75 34.88 -41.31
C SER A 393 -30.22 34.90 -41.19
N MET A 394 -29.54 35.74 -41.97
CA MET A 394 -28.08 35.91 -41.88
C MET A 394 -27.65 36.56 -40.56
N GLN A 395 -28.40 37.54 -40.05
CA GLN A 395 -28.16 38.13 -38.72
C GLN A 395 -28.29 37.10 -37.60
N SER A 396 -29.32 36.24 -37.67
CA SER A 396 -29.49 35.12 -36.73
C SER A 396 -28.31 34.13 -36.81
N SER A 397 -27.88 33.77 -38.02
CA SER A 397 -26.69 32.93 -38.22
C SER A 397 -25.42 33.57 -37.65
N LEU A 398 -25.23 34.89 -37.81
CA LEU A 398 -24.10 35.62 -37.25
C LEU A 398 -24.09 35.60 -35.71
N SER A 399 -25.26 35.68 -35.08
CA SER A 399 -25.37 35.51 -33.63
C SER A 399 -24.98 34.09 -33.19
N ARG A 400 -25.38 33.07 -33.97
CA ARG A 400 -25.05 31.66 -33.68
C ARG A 400 -23.58 31.34 -33.89
N THR A 401 -22.92 31.95 -34.88
CA THR A 401 -21.48 31.81 -35.06
C THR A 401 -20.72 32.45 -33.90
N GLY A 402 -21.18 33.60 -33.39
CA GLY A 402 -20.64 34.20 -32.17
C GLY A 402 -20.65 33.26 -30.97
N LEU A 403 -21.80 32.63 -30.68
CA LEU A 403 -21.90 31.61 -29.63
C LEU A 403 -21.00 30.39 -29.91
N GLY A 404 -20.84 30.00 -31.18
CA GLY A 404 -19.95 28.91 -31.58
C GLY A 404 -18.48 29.20 -31.26
N VAL A 405 -18.02 30.45 -31.42
CA VAL A 405 -16.66 30.86 -31.02
C VAL A 405 -16.49 30.79 -29.51
N GLU A 406 -17.48 31.26 -28.74
CA GLU A 406 -17.43 31.21 -27.27
C GLU A 406 -17.29 29.77 -26.75
N LEU A 407 -18.13 28.85 -27.23
CA LEU A 407 -18.07 27.43 -26.87
C LEU A 407 -16.76 26.76 -27.31
N ALA A 408 -16.23 27.13 -28.48
CA ALA A 408 -14.95 26.62 -28.95
C ALA A 408 -13.80 27.09 -28.05
N ASN A 409 -13.80 28.35 -27.63
CA ASN A 409 -12.80 28.87 -26.69
C ASN A 409 -12.88 28.18 -25.32
N GLU A 410 -14.09 27.96 -24.78
CA GLU A 410 -14.29 27.23 -23.53
C GLU A 410 -13.74 25.79 -23.62
N ALA A 411 -13.98 25.09 -24.74
CA ALA A 411 -13.37 23.79 -24.99
C ALA A 411 -11.84 23.85 -25.06
N GLY A 412 -11.29 24.94 -25.61
CA GLY A 412 -9.86 25.21 -25.65
C GLY A 412 -9.24 25.37 -24.26
N GLU A 413 -9.93 26.07 -23.34
CA GLU A 413 -9.49 26.22 -21.95
C GLU A 413 -9.44 24.88 -21.22
N VAL A 414 -10.48 24.05 -21.34
CA VAL A 414 -10.50 22.69 -20.74
C VAL A 414 -9.35 21.82 -21.27
N ILE A 415 -9.02 21.94 -22.56
CA ILE A 415 -7.90 21.20 -23.15
C ILE A 415 -6.56 21.65 -22.56
N LEU A 416 -6.38 22.95 -22.29
CA LEU A 416 -5.18 23.46 -21.63
C LEU A 416 -5.06 22.92 -20.20
N GLU A 417 -6.17 22.80 -19.47
CA GLU A 417 -6.19 22.19 -18.14
C GLU A 417 -5.78 20.70 -18.19
N ILE A 418 -6.28 19.93 -19.17
CA ILE A 418 -5.86 18.53 -19.37
C ILE A 418 -4.36 18.44 -19.64
N GLN A 419 -3.83 19.37 -20.44
CA GLN A 419 -2.41 19.41 -20.75
C GLN A 419 -1.57 19.69 -19.50
N GLN A 420 -1.97 20.67 -18.69
CA GLN A 420 -1.30 20.99 -17.44
C GLN A 420 -1.38 19.82 -16.44
N GLY A 421 -2.54 19.20 -16.29
CA GLY A 421 -2.73 18.02 -15.44
C GLY A 421 -1.82 16.85 -15.85
N SER A 422 -1.70 16.60 -17.16
CA SER A 422 -0.82 15.55 -17.69
C SER A 422 0.66 15.81 -17.35
N ARG A 423 1.13 17.05 -17.45
CA ARG A 423 2.50 17.43 -17.04
C ARG A 423 2.73 17.26 -15.54
N HIS A 424 1.78 17.68 -14.71
CA HIS A 424 1.89 17.49 -13.26
C HIS A 424 2.01 16.02 -12.87
N VAL A 425 1.29 15.11 -13.55
CA VAL A 425 1.41 13.67 -13.29
C VAL A 425 2.80 13.15 -13.68
N VAL A 426 3.35 13.59 -14.81
CA VAL A 426 4.71 13.23 -15.23
C VAL A 426 5.74 13.71 -14.19
N ASP A 427 5.64 14.96 -13.75
CA ASP A 427 6.55 15.52 -12.74
C ASP A 427 6.45 14.77 -11.40
N ALA A 428 5.23 14.43 -10.97
CA ALA A 428 5.00 13.66 -9.75
C ALA A 428 5.61 12.24 -9.83
N ILE A 429 5.52 11.58 -10.99
CA ILE A 429 6.14 10.27 -11.20
C ILE A 429 7.67 10.38 -11.18
N SER A 430 8.24 11.43 -11.78
CA SER A 430 9.68 11.67 -11.71
C SER A 430 10.16 11.87 -10.27
N GLN A 431 9.47 12.70 -9.48
CA GLN A 431 9.78 12.88 -8.05
C GLN A 431 9.62 11.60 -7.23
N PHE A 432 8.58 10.81 -7.53
CA PHE A 432 8.35 9.51 -6.89
C PHE A 432 9.51 8.55 -7.16
N ASN A 433 9.99 8.47 -8.41
CA ASN A 433 11.14 7.65 -8.77
C ASN A 433 12.44 8.12 -8.09
N GLU A 434 12.67 9.43 -7.96
CA GLU A 434 13.80 9.96 -7.19
C GLU A 434 13.73 9.53 -5.71
N THR A 435 12.53 9.59 -5.12
CA THR A 435 12.32 9.22 -3.70
C THR A 435 12.49 7.71 -3.47
N LEU A 436 12.11 6.88 -4.44
CA LEU A 436 12.34 5.43 -4.41
C LEU A 436 13.83 5.08 -4.47
N GLN A 437 14.68 5.92 -5.07
CA GLN A 437 16.12 5.70 -5.14
C GLN A 437 16.89 6.26 -3.93
N LEU A 438 16.26 7.13 -3.12
CA LEU A 438 16.91 7.88 -2.03
C LEU A 438 16.66 7.34 -0.61
N ASN A 439 15.99 6.19 -0.44
CA ASN A 439 15.75 5.55 0.87
C ASN A 439 16.09 4.06 0.85
#